data_AF-A0A093JHI3-F1
#
_entry.id   AF-A0A093JHI3-F1
#
_cell.length_a   1.000
_cell.length_b   1.000
_cell.length_c   1.000
_cell.angle_alpha   90.00
_cell.angle_beta   90.00
_cell.angle_gamma   90.00
#
_symmetry.space_group_name_H-M   'P 1'
#
loop_
_entity.id
_entity.type
_entity.pdbx_description
1 polymer ?
#
loop_
_entity_poly.entity_id
_entity_poly.type
_entity_poly.pdbx_seq_one_letter_code
_entity_poly.pdbx_strand_id
1 'polypeptide(L)'
;FSLQEAAQALIYAGMAGSNLENIQEKINEYLERVQALHSAVQSQNTDPLKSKQQLDLERARFLVTQAFDEDDKGNAEEAVELYTEAVELCLKTATETSEAGLQSKLKQLARQALDRAEALKESVSKTSQKEKSIAAKPNQPVRTFFPLGPDFSLNDKPQTIRAVQASESQGQRYTAEEIEVLRKTSKINGIEYVPFMSVDLRERFAFPMPFSDKCGKLPLSPKQRAMFAKWVRPDDITNNPTMIYTVSSFSIKQTVVSDCSFVASLAISAAYERRYNKKLITSIIYPQNKKGEPEYNPCGKYMVKLHINGVPRKV
;
A
#
# COMPACT_ATOMS: atom_id res chain seq x y z
N PHE A 1 -4.76 16.17 -20.63
CA PHE A 1 -4.08 16.30 -21.94
C PHE A 1 -4.64 15.30 -22.93
N SER A 2 -5.93 15.32 -23.26
CA SER A 2 -6.41 14.44 -24.34
C SER A 2 -7.69 14.91 -25.02
N LEU A 3 -8.72 15.36 -24.29
CA LEU A 3 -10.01 15.69 -24.94
C LEU A 3 -10.03 17.07 -25.60
N GLN A 4 -9.45 18.10 -24.96
CA GLN A 4 -9.39 19.45 -25.52
C GLN A 4 -8.46 19.51 -26.74
N GLU A 5 -7.30 18.87 -26.67
CA GLU A 5 -6.37 18.75 -27.79
C GLU A 5 -6.92 17.85 -28.91
N ALA A 6 -7.66 16.78 -28.57
CA ALA A 6 -8.34 15.96 -29.58
C ALA A 6 -9.47 16.73 -30.29
N ALA A 7 -10.27 17.50 -29.55
CA ALA A 7 -11.28 18.38 -30.14
C ALA A 7 -10.63 19.40 -31.08
N GLN A 8 -9.53 20.02 -30.65
CA GLN A 8 -8.80 20.99 -31.46
C GLN A 8 -8.16 20.38 -32.70
N ALA A 9 -7.59 19.17 -32.61
CA ALA A 9 -7.08 18.43 -33.75
C ALA A 9 -8.18 18.04 -34.76
N LEU A 10 -9.37 17.66 -34.28
CA LEU A 10 -10.52 17.37 -35.13
C LEU A 10 -11.07 18.63 -35.80
N ILE A 11 -11.07 19.78 -35.11
CA ILE A 11 -11.43 21.07 -35.72
C ILE A 11 -10.47 21.40 -36.87
N TYR A 12 -9.15 21.27 -36.66
CA TYR A 12 -8.16 21.51 -37.72
C TYR A 12 -8.32 20.51 -38.88
N ALA A 13 -8.61 19.23 -38.61
CA ALA A 13 -8.86 18.24 -39.65
C ALA A 13 -10.13 18.55 -40.46
N GLY A 14 -11.18 19.06 -39.83
CA GLY A 14 -12.38 19.54 -40.52
C GLY A 14 -12.09 20.76 -41.40
N MET A 15 -11.32 21.74 -40.90
CA MET A 15 -10.90 22.91 -41.67
C MET A 15 -10.00 22.57 -42.86
N ALA A 16 -9.20 21.49 -42.75
CA ALA A 16 -8.34 20.99 -43.82
C ALA A 16 -9.07 20.13 -44.86
N GLY A 17 -10.40 19.96 -44.77
CA GLY A 17 -11.21 19.25 -45.76
C GLY A 17 -11.24 17.73 -45.60
N SER A 18 -11.09 17.22 -44.38
CA SER A 18 -11.15 15.78 -44.10
C SER A 18 -12.54 15.17 -44.37
N ASN A 19 -12.58 14.00 -45.01
CA ASN A 19 -13.79 13.22 -45.33
C ASN A 19 -14.24 12.27 -44.21
N LEU A 20 -13.72 12.43 -42.98
CA LEU A 20 -14.14 11.62 -41.84
C LEU A 20 -15.63 11.89 -41.55
N GLU A 21 -16.45 10.85 -41.65
CA GLU A 21 -17.88 10.92 -41.32
C GLU A 21 -18.07 11.36 -39.86
N ASN A 22 -19.04 12.25 -39.65
CA ASN A 22 -19.45 12.76 -38.33
C ASN A 22 -18.34 13.47 -37.51
N ILE A 23 -17.37 14.15 -38.15
CA ILE A 23 -16.37 14.97 -37.46
C ILE A 23 -17.02 15.99 -36.50
N GLN A 24 -18.07 16.69 -36.94
CA GLN A 24 -18.71 17.74 -36.14
C GLN A 24 -19.38 17.18 -34.88
N GLU A 25 -20.01 16.00 -34.97
CA GLU A 25 -20.61 15.33 -33.82
C GLU A 25 -19.53 14.93 -32.79
N LYS A 26 -18.39 14.39 -33.23
CA LYS A 26 -17.28 14.04 -32.34
C LYS A 26 -16.63 15.25 -31.68
N ILE A 27 -16.53 16.37 -32.41
CA ILE A 27 -16.04 17.64 -31.83
C ILE A 27 -16.98 18.06 -30.69
N ASN A 28 -18.28 18.06 -30.93
CA ASN A 28 -19.28 18.43 -29.93
C ASN A 28 -19.26 17.47 -28.72
N GLU A 29 -19.19 16.15 -28.95
CA GLU A 29 -19.07 15.15 -27.88
C GLU A 29 -17.84 15.43 -27.00
N TYR A 30 -16.68 15.70 -27.60
CA TYR A 30 -15.48 16.00 -26.83
C TYR A 30 -15.58 17.34 -26.08
N LEU A 31 -16.17 18.37 -26.68
CA LEU A 31 -16.36 19.66 -26.02
C LEU A 31 -17.36 19.57 -24.85
N GLU A 32 -18.49 18.89 -25.03
CA GLU A 32 -19.46 18.62 -23.96
C GLU A 32 -18.82 17.86 -22.80
N ARG A 33 -18.01 16.83 -23.12
CA ARG A 33 -17.30 16.06 -22.11
C ARG A 33 -16.26 16.89 -21.38
N VAL A 34 -15.55 17.78 -22.07
CA VAL A 34 -14.62 18.75 -21.45
C VAL A 34 -15.38 19.67 -20.50
N GLN A 35 -16.53 20.20 -20.90
CA GLN A 35 -17.35 21.07 -20.07
C GLN A 35 -17.90 20.33 -18.84
N ALA A 36 -18.42 19.12 -19.01
CA ALA A 36 -18.89 18.28 -17.90
C ALA A 36 -17.77 17.98 -16.89
N LEU A 37 -16.56 17.68 -17.38
CA LEU A 37 -15.39 17.47 -16.52
C LEU A 37 -14.99 18.76 -15.78
N HIS A 38 -15.01 19.92 -16.45
CA HIS A 38 -14.73 21.20 -15.80
C HIS A 38 -15.74 21.51 -14.70
N SER A 39 -17.03 21.33 -14.96
CA SER A 39 -18.09 21.53 -13.97
C SER A 39 -17.94 20.58 -12.78
N ALA A 40 -17.59 19.31 -13.01
CA ALA A 40 -17.34 18.33 -11.95
C ALA A 40 -16.10 18.65 -11.11
N VAL A 41 -15.04 19.18 -11.72
CA VAL A 41 -13.83 19.61 -10.99
C VAL A 41 -14.10 20.89 -10.19
N GLN A 42 -14.91 21.80 -10.72
CA GLN A 42 -15.30 23.01 -9.99
C GLN A 42 -16.16 22.69 -8.77
N SER A 43 -17.12 21.77 -8.89
CA SER A 43 -17.95 21.36 -7.74
C SER A 43 -17.18 20.58 -6.67
N GLN A 44 -16.12 19.86 -7.02
CA GLN A 44 -15.25 19.20 -6.04
C GLN A 44 -14.31 20.17 -5.30
N ASN A 45 -13.94 21.30 -5.92
CA ASN A 45 -13.04 22.28 -5.30
C ASN A 45 -13.74 23.21 -4.29
N THR A 46 -15.07 23.17 -4.18
CA THR A 46 -15.84 24.05 -3.29
C THR A 46 -16.04 23.50 -1.88
N ASP A 47 -15.77 22.21 -1.65
CA ASP A 47 -15.93 21.63 -0.31
C ASP A 47 -14.77 22.09 0.60
N PRO A 48 -15.07 22.63 1.80
CA PRO A 48 -14.03 22.98 2.75
C PRO A 48 -13.23 21.72 3.12
N LEU A 49 -11.92 21.88 3.33
CA LEU A 49 -11.06 20.78 3.75
C LEU A 49 -11.56 20.19 5.08
N LYS A 50 -11.42 18.86 5.21
CA LYS A 50 -11.79 18.15 6.43
C LYS A 50 -11.10 18.75 7.65
N SER A 51 -11.85 18.88 8.73
CA SER A 51 -11.28 19.32 10.01
C SER A 51 -10.37 18.23 10.58
N LYS A 52 -9.46 18.63 11.50
CA LYS A 52 -8.61 17.70 12.24
C LYS A 52 -9.43 16.54 12.85
N GLN A 53 -10.56 16.85 13.48
CA GLN A 53 -11.38 15.83 14.14
C GLN A 53 -12.04 14.85 13.16
N GLN A 54 -12.32 15.28 11.93
CA GLN A 54 -12.81 14.39 10.87
C GLN A 54 -11.69 13.48 10.36
N LEU A 55 -10.47 13.99 10.21
CA LEU A 55 -9.30 13.16 9.85
C LEU A 55 -8.97 12.16 10.96
N ASP A 56 -9.10 12.55 12.23
CA ASP A 56 -8.90 11.67 13.39
C ASP A 56 -9.94 10.54 13.41
N LEU A 57 -11.19 10.82 13.03
CA LEU A 57 -12.21 9.79 12.83
C LEU A 57 -11.83 8.81 11.70
N GLU A 58 -11.28 9.28 10.59
CA GLU A 58 -10.85 8.41 9.48
C GLU A 58 -9.67 7.53 9.89
N ARG A 59 -8.73 8.07 10.67
CA ARG A 59 -7.64 7.28 11.26
C ARG A 59 -8.15 6.25 12.26
N ALA A 60 -9.11 6.60 13.10
CA ALA A 60 -9.73 5.65 14.01
C ALA A 60 -10.47 4.53 13.27
N ARG A 61 -11.20 4.85 12.18
CA ARG A 61 -11.82 3.84 11.32
C ARG A 61 -10.80 2.92 10.69
N PHE A 62 -9.70 3.47 10.19
CA PHE A 62 -8.62 2.68 9.61
C PHE A 62 -7.98 1.73 10.64
N LEU A 63 -7.75 2.19 11.87
CA LEU A 63 -7.31 1.34 12.99
C LEU A 63 -8.28 0.18 13.26
N VAL A 64 -9.58 0.45 13.30
CA VAL A 64 -10.61 -0.59 13.51
C VAL A 64 -10.65 -1.58 12.35
N THR A 65 -10.53 -1.13 11.10
CA THR A 65 -10.48 -2.03 9.94
C THR A 65 -9.26 -2.94 10.00
N GLN A 66 -8.09 -2.40 10.34
CA GLN A 66 -6.88 -3.21 10.47
C GLN A 66 -6.96 -4.17 11.67
N ALA A 67 -7.56 -3.75 12.78
CA ALA A 67 -7.82 -4.63 13.92
C ALA A 67 -8.73 -5.81 13.54
N PHE A 68 -9.76 -5.54 12.74
CA PHE A 68 -10.65 -6.57 12.22
C PHE A 68 -9.95 -7.55 11.28
N ASP A 69 -9.06 -7.05 10.41
CA ASP A 69 -8.29 -7.91 9.51
C ASP A 69 -7.27 -8.79 10.28
N GLU A 70 -6.72 -8.32 11.39
CA GLU A 70 -5.86 -9.13 12.26
C GLU A 70 -6.66 -10.14 13.11
N ASP A 71 -7.88 -9.78 13.54
CA ASP A 71 -8.84 -10.68 14.18
C ASP A 71 -9.22 -11.83 13.22
N ASP A 72 -9.60 -11.51 11.97
CA ASP A 72 -9.90 -12.50 10.92
C ASP A 72 -8.71 -13.47 10.65
N LYS A 73 -7.46 -13.01 10.84
CA LYS A 73 -6.24 -13.82 10.67
C LYS A 73 -5.89 -14.65 11.91
N GLY A 74 -6.57 -14.44 13.05
CA GLY A 74 -6.30 -15.11 14.32
C GLY A 74 -5.18 -14.47 15.16
N ASN A 75 -4.73 -13.26 14.82
CA ASN A 75 -3.70 -12.53 15.56
C ASN A 75 -4.35 -11.70 16.68
N ALA A 76 -4.90 -12.39 17.68
CA ALA A 76 -5.73 -11.77 18.72
C ALA A 76 -5.01 -10.68 19.54
N GLU A 77 -3.72 -10.84 19.83
CA GLU A 77 -2.94 -9.85 20.59
C GLU A 77 -2.80 -8.53 19.83
N GLU A 78 -2.38 -8.59 18.56
CA GLU A 78 -2.22 -7.44 17.69
C GLU A 78 -3.57 -6.74 17.41
N ALA A 79 -4.63 -7.52 17.21
CA ALA A 79 -5.99 -7.00 17.05
C ALA A 79 -6.45 -6.20 18.28
N VAL A 80 -6.22 -6.74 19.49
CA VAL A 80 -6.58 -6.08 20.75
C VAL A 80 -5.83 -4.76 20.94
N GLU A 81 -4.53 -4.72 20.61
CA GLU A 81 -3.75 -3.47 20.65
C GLU A 81 -4.36 -2.41 19.72
N LEU A 82 -4.64 -2.78 18.47
CA LEU A 82 -5.22 -1.88 17.47
C LEU A 82 -6.61 -1.37 17.86
N TYR A 83 -7.47 -2.23 18.41
CA TYR A 83 -8.78 -1.81 18.93
C TYR A 83 -8.62 -0.85 20.12
N THR A 84 -7.69 -1.12 21.05
CA THR A 84 -7.46 -0.26 22.22
C THR A 84 -7.01 1.13 21.78
N GLU A 85 -6.05 1.21 20.86
CA GLU A 85 -5.60 2.46 20.28
C GLU A 85 -6.69 3.22 19.52
N ALA A 86 -7.56 2.51 18.78
CA ALA A 86 -8.70 3.12 18.10
C ALA A 86 -9.68 3.75 19.11
N VAL A 87 -9.95 3.06 20.22
CA VAL A 87 -10.83 3.55 21.30
C VAL A 87 -10.23 4.80 21.94
N GLU A 88 -8.94 4.77 22.30
CA GLU A 88 -8.25 5.94 22.87
C GLU A 88 -8.32 7.14 21.94
N LEU A 89 -8.06 6.94 20.65
CA LEU A 89 -8.14 8.00 19.65
C LEU A 89 -9.59 8.54 19.53
N CYS A 90 -10.58 7.66 19.51
CA CYS A 90 -11.99 8.07 19.45
C CYS A 90 -12.42 8.90 20.66
N LEU A 91 -12.05 8.48 21.87
CA LEU A 91 -12.40 9.17 23.11
C LEU A 91 -11.72 10.53 23.19
N LYS A 92 -10.43 10.62 22.85
CA LYS A 92 -9.69 11.88 22.79
C LYS A 92 -10.29 12.85 21.78
N THR A 93 -10.64 12.35 20.59
CA THR A 93 -11.26 13.20 19.55
C THR A 93 -12.66 13.65 19.96
N ALA A 94 -13.42 12.79 20.66
CA ALA A 94 -14.77 13.11 21.12
C ALA A 94 -14.79 14.19 22.21
N THR A 95 -13.75 14.28 23.05
CA THR A 95 -13.61 15.36 24.04
C THR A 95 -13.12 16.66 23.41
N GLU A 96 -12.29 16.59 22.35
CA GLU A 96 -11.82 17.76 21.59
C GLU A 96 -12.88 18.37 20.65
N THR A 97 -13.91 17.61 20.29
CA THR A 97 -14.95 17.99 19.32
C THR A 97 -16.17 18.61 20.00
N SER A 98 -16.73 19.70 19.45
CA SER A 98 -18.02 20.28 19.91
C SER A 98 -19.24 19.85 19.07
N GLU A 99 -19.01 19.23 17.91
CA GLU A 99 -20.04 18.73 16.99
C GLU A 99 -20.72 17.45 17.52
N ALA A 100 -22.00 17.55 17.90
CA ALA A 100 -22.76 16.43 18.47
C ALA A 100 -22.85 15.20 17.54
N GLY A 101 -22.99 15.44 16.21
CA GLY A 101 -23.05 14.36 15.22
C GLY A 101 -21.73 13.59 15.09
N LEU A 102 -20.59 14.30 15.14
CA LEU A 102 -19.26 13.68 15.09
C LEU A 102 -18.94 12.96 16.40
N GLN A 103 -19.27 13.56 17.54
CA GLN A 103 -19.14 12.91 18.85
C GLN A 103 -19.92 11.61 18.94
N SER A 104 -21.15 11.57 18.42
CA SER A 104 -21.97 10.34 18.40
C SER A 104 -21.30 9.23 17.60
N LYS A 105 -20.79 9.53 16.41
CA LYS A 105 -20.06 8.57 15.56
C LYS A 105 -18.79 8.05 16.24
N LEU A 106 -18.02 8.92 16.87
CA LEU A 106 -16.79 8.55 17.60
C LEU A 106 -17.12 7.65 18.80
N LYS A 107 -18.14 7.98 19.58
CA LYS A 107 -18.59 7.16 20.72
C LYS A 107 -19.12 5.80 20.27
N GLN A 108 -19.86 5.75 19.17
CA GLN A 108 -20.36 4.50 18.60
C GLN A 108 -19.19 3.61 18.14
N LEU A 109 -18.22 4.17 17.41
CA LEU A 109 -17.04 3.45 16.95
C LEU A 109 -16.21 2.93 18.13
N ALA A 110 -16.01 3.76 19.16
CA ALA A 110 -15.31 3.37 20.38
C ALA A 110 -16.00 2.21 21.10
N ARG A 111 -17.33 2.25 21.25
CA ARG A 111 -18.08 1.15 21.88
C ARG A 111 -17.92 -0.16 21.10
N GLN A 112 -18.10 -0.11 19.78
CA GLN A 112 -17.95 -1.30 18.93
C GLN A 112 -16.55 -1.90 18.99
N ALA A 113 -15.52 -1.05 18.98
CA ALA A 113 -14.13 -1.48 19.10
C ALA A 113 -13.84 -2.07 20.49
N LEU A 114 -14.38 -1.47 21.55
CA LEU A 114 -14.21 -1.94 22.93
C LEU A 114 -14.88 -3.29 23.15
N ASP A 115 -16.15 -3.44 22.76
CA ASP A 115 -16.91 -4.69 22.90
C ASP A 115 -16.17 -5.86 22.20
N ARG A 116 -15.57 -5.59 21.04
CA ARG A 116 -14.76 -6.59 20.30
C ARG A 116 -13.43 -6.89 20.98
N ALA A 117 -12.72 -5.88 21.46
CA ALA A 117 -11.49 -6.07 22.21
C ALA A 117 -11.70 -6.90 23.49
N GLU A 118 -12.82 -6.68 24.20
CA GLU A 118 -13.19 -7.45 25.39
C GLU A 118 -13.54 -8.90 25.04
N ALA A 119 -14.33 -9.13 24.00
CA ALA A 119 -14.66 -10.48 23.53
C ALA A 119 -13.40 -11.28 23.13
N LEU A 120 -12.43 -10.62 22.50
CA LEU A 120 -11.13 -11.21 22.15
C LEU A 120 -10.28 -11.51 23.39
N LYS A 121 -10.21 -10.61 24.37
CA LYS A 121 -9.49 -10.86 25.63
C LYS A 121 -10.09 -12.03 26.41
N GLU A 122 -11.42 -12.15 26.42
CA GLU A 122 -12.11 -13.28 27.04
C GLU A 122 -11.81 -14.62 26.34
N SER A 123 -11.76 -14.64 25.01
CA SER A 123 -11.47 -15.87 24.26
C SER A 123 -10.02 -16.32 24.45
N VAL A 124 -9.07 -15.39 24.48
CA VAL A 124 -7.65 -15.68 24.75
C VAL A 124 -7.47 -16.23 26.18
N SER A 125 -8.09 -15.60 27.18
CA SER A 125 -8.00 -16.04 28.59
C SER A 125 -8.66 -17.40 28.84
N LYS A 126 -9.80 -17.69 28.19
CA LYS A 126 -10.43 -19.02 28.24
C LYS A 126 -9.57 -20.11 27.57
N THR A 127 -8.81 -19.77 26.53
CA THR A 127 -7.93 -20.70 25.82
C THR A 127 -6.68 -21.03 26.64
N SER A 128 -6.06 -20.02 27.28
CA SER A 128 -4.89 -20.23 28.16
C SER A 128 -5.22 -21.01 29.45
N GLN A 129 -6.46 -21.00 29.92
CA GLN A 129 -6.90 -21.85 31.05
C GLN A 129 -7.12 -23.32 30.64
N LYS A 130 -7.43 -23.59 29.37
CA LYS A 130 -7.66 -24.95 28.86
C LYS A 130 -6.35 -25.69 28.57
N GLU A 131 -5.27 -24.98 28.26
CA GLU A 131 -3.94 -25.58 28.05
C GLU A 131 -3.20 -25.89 29.37
N LYS A 132 -3.55 -25.25 30.49
CA LYS A 132 -2.97 -25.55 31.81
C LYS A 132 -3.52 -26.80 32.49
N SER A 133 -4.58 -27.42 31.97
CA SER A 133 -5.23 -28.59 32.58
C SER A 133 -4.91 -29.94 31.92
N ILE A 134 -4.01 -29.98 30.93
CA ILE A 134 -3.54 -31.23 30.31
C ILE A 134 -2.03 -31.39 30.52
N ALA A 135 -1.62 -31.54 31.78
CA ALA A 135 -0.25 -31.94 32.12
C ALA A 135 -0.24 -32.93 33.29
N ALA A 136 -0.56 -34.19 33.01
CA ALA A 136 -0.15 -35.34 33.82
C ALA A 136 -0.01 -36.61 32.94
N LYS A 137 1.23 -37.11 32.86
CA LYS A 137 1.73 -38.36 32.20
C LYS A 137 1.29 -39.64 32.97
N PRO A 138 1.60 -40.92 32.59
CA PRO A 138 2.75 -41.42 31.77
C PRO A 138 2.56 -42.69 30.88
N ASN A 139 3.46 -42.91 29.90
CA ASN A 139 4.48 -43.99 29.85
C ASN A 139 5.15 -44.15 28.47
N GLN A 140 6.42 -44.56 28.51
CA GLN A 140 7.43 -44.77 27.43
C GLN A 140 7.14 -46.02 26.54
N PRO A 141 7.83 -46.30 25.38
CA PRO A 141 9.30 -46.24 25.25
C PRO A 141 9.95 -45.80 23.91
N VAL A 142 11.26 -45.61 24.09
CA VAL A 142 12.41 -45.35 23.20
C VAL A 142 12.44 -46.18 21.90
N ARG A 143 12.74 -45.55 20.76
CA ARG A 143 13.43 -46.13 19.57
C ARG A 143 14.23 -45.03 18.87
N THR A 144 15.56 -44.96 19.08
CA THR A 144 16.63 -45.50 18.21
C THR A 144 16.65 -44.93 16.78
N PHE A 145 17.64 -44.08 16.52
CA PHE A 145 18.14 -43.70 15.19
C PHE A 145 18.54 -44.95 14.37
N PHE A 146 18.32 -44.91 13.06
CA PHE A 146 19.01 -45.75 12.08
C PHE A 146 19.71 -44.88 11.01
N PRO A 147 20.99 -45.15 10.70
CA PRO A 147 21.75 -44.47 9.66
C PRO A 147 21.80 -45.26 8.33
N LEU A 148 22.05 -44.48 7.26
CA LEU A 148 22.75 -44.81 6.00
C LEU A 148 22.22 -45.93 5.08
N GLY A 149 22.09 -45.57 3.80
CA GLY A 149 22.10 -46.51 2.68
C GLY A 149 22.44 -45.77 1.37
N PRO A 150 23.58 -46.08 0.73
CA PRO A 150 24.01 -45.48 -0.54
C PRO A 150 23.48 -46.32 -1.71
N ASP A 151 23.07 -45.69 -2.81
CA ASP A 151 23.21 -46.37 -4.11
C ASP A 151 23.29 -45.43 -5.31
N PHE A 152 24.10 -45.92 -6.24
CA PHE A 152 24.67 -45.30 -7.43
C PHE A 152 23.68 -45.35 -8.60
N SER A 153 23.57 -44.29 -9.41
CA SER A 153 23.81 -44.42 -10.87
C SER A 153 23.69 -43.11 -11.64
N LEU A 154 24.76 -42.86 -12.40
CA LEU A 154 24.91 -41.89 -13.47
C LEU A 154 24.08 -42.28 -14.68
N ASN A 155 23.27 -41.37 -15.21
CA ASN A 155 22.95 -41.38 -16.64
C ASN A 155 22.90 -39.96 -17.20
N ASP A 156 23.38 -39.83 -18.42
CA ASP A 156 24.04 -38.67 -19.00
C ASP A 156 23.13 -37.92 -20.01
N LYS A 157 23.21 -36.57 -20.02
CA LYS A 157 22.85 -35.57 -21.07
C LYS A 157 21.37 -35.17 -21.32
N PRO A 158 21.09 -33.99 -21.95
CA PRO A 158 21.88 -32.75 -22.12
C PRO A 158 21.14 -31.47 -21.62
N GLN A 159 21.93 -30.41 -21.42
CA GLN A 159 21.50 -29.07 -20.99
C GLN A 159 20.37 -28.49 -21.86
N THR A 160 19.27 -28.11 -21.22
CA THR A 160 18.28 -27.16 -21.74
C THR A 160 18.41 -25.86 -20.95
N ILE A 161 18.55 -24.77 -21.70
CA ILE A 161 18.65 -23.39 -21.22
C ILE A 161 17.50 -23.11 -20.26
N ARG A 162 17.80 -22.93 -18.97
CA ARG A 162 16.79 -22.53 -17.97
C ARG A 162 16.41 -21.08 -18.21
N ALA A 163 15.17 -20.87 -18.63
CA ALA A 163 14.50 -19.59 -18.50
C ALA A 163 14.59 -19.12 -17.03
N VAL A 164 14.85 -17.83 -16.83
CA VAL A 164 14.86 -17.17 -15.53
C VAL A 164 13.43 -17.19 -14.99
N GLN A 165 13.05 -18.31 -14.38
CA GLN A 165 11.86 -18.40 -13.55
C GLN A 165 12.18 -17.65 -12.26
N ALA A 166 11.40 -16.59 -12.01
CA ALA A 166 11.37 -15.90 -10.74
C ALA A 166 11.16 -16.95 -9.64
N SER A 167 12.21 -17.24 -8.87
CA SER A 167 12.09 -18.12 -7.72
C SER A 167 11.33 -17.37 -6.65
N GLU A 168 10.11 -17.82 -6.41
CA GLU A 168 9.43 -17.58 -5.15
C GLU A 168 10.34 -18.09 -4.03
N SER A 169 10.56 -17.24 -3.03
CA SER A 169 11.41 -17.50 -1.88
C SER A 169 10.77 -18.52 -0.93
N GLN A 170 10.72 -19.78 -1.36
CA GLN A 170 10.56 -20.91 -0.45
C GLN A 170 11.95 -21.40 -0.04
N GLY A 171 12.44 -20.89 1.10
CA GLY A 171 13.33 -21.65 1.99
C GLY A 171 14.77 -21.91 1.57
N GLN A 172 15.35 -21.25 0.56
CA GLN A 172 16.82 -21.26 0.42
C GLN A 172 17.44 -20.40 1.53
N ARG A 173 17.97 -21.07 2.56
CA ARG A 173 18.82 -20.41 3.55
C ARG A 173 20.03 -19.85 2.80
N TYR A 174 20.14 -18.52 2.78
CA TYR A 174 21.32 -17.84 2.26
C TYR A 174 22.57 -18.40 2.93
N THR A 175 23.61 -18.62 2.13
CA THR A 175 24.95 -18.95 2.62
C THR A 175 25.51 -17.80 3.45
N ALA A 176 26.51 -18.06 4.28
CA ALA A 176 27.15 -17.02 5.09
C ALA A 176 27.75 -15.89 4.22
N GLU A 177 28.27 -16.24 3.04
CA GLU A 177 28.81 -15.29 2.07
C GLU A 177 27.70 -14.40 1.47
N GLU A 178 26.57 -15.00 1.06
CA GLU A 178 25.42 -14.26 0.55
C GLU A 178 24.85 -13.31 1.61
N ILE A 179 24.76 -13.75 2.87
CA ILE A 179 24.30 -12.90 3.98
C ILE A 179 25.22 -11.68 4.13
N GLU A 180 26.54 -11.87 4.06
CA GLU A 180 27.49 -10.75 4.17
C GLU A 180 27.37 -9.79 2.98
N VAL A 181 27.15 -10.30 1.76
CA VAL A 181 26.87 -9.47 0.59
C VAL A 181 25.55 -8.70 0.78
N LEU A 182 24.49 -9.36 1.23
CA LEU A 182 23.18 -8.72 1.48
C LEU A 182 23.26 -7.62 2.54
N ARG A 183 24.07 -7.82 3.58
CA ARG A 183 24.34 -6.86 4.65
C ARG A 183 25.15 -5.66 4.16
N LYS A 184 26.14 -5.87 3.30
CA LYS A 184 26.89 -4.76 2.67
C LYS A 184 26.03 -3.96 1.69
N THR A 185 25.20 -4.65 0.92
CA THR A 185 24.36 -4.06 -0.13
C THR A 185 23.00 -3.53 0.37
N SER A 186 22.66 -3.70 1.65
CA SER A 186 21.44 -3.13 2.25
C SER A 186 21.57 -1.64 2.53
N LYS A 187 22.78 -1.11 2.71
CA LYS A 187 22.99 0.30 3.03
C LYS A 187 23.16 1.12 1.76
N ILE A 188 22.15 1.90 1.40
CA ILE A 188 22.15 2.78 0.22
C ILE A 188 21.99 4.22 0.72
N ASN A 189 22.97 5.08 0.43
CA ASN A 189 22.99 6.48 0.86
C ASN A 189 22.80 6.67 2.39
N GLY A 190 23.30 5.73 3.19
CA GLY A 190 23.17 5.77 4.65
C GLY A 190 21.86 5.21 5.19
N ILE A 191 20.90 4.87 4.33
CA ILE A 191 19.60 4.28 4.68
C ILE A 191 19.70 2.76 4.51
N GLU A 192 19.12 2.03 5.46
CA GLU A 192 19.11 0.57 5.44
C GLU A 192 17.82 0.05 4.77
N TYR A 193 17.98 -0.65 3.66
CA TYR A 193 16.91 -1.35 2.94
C TYR A 193 17.14 -2.85 3.10
N VAL A 194 16.42 -3.48 4.02
CA VAL A 194 16.56 -4.91 4.29
C VAL A 194 15.80 -5.76 3.25
N PRO A 195 16.21 -7.01 3.02
CA PRO A 195 15.44 -7.94 2.20
C PRO A 195 14.00 -8.06 2.70
N PHE A 196 13.06 -8.09 1.77
CA PHE A 196 11.64 -8.27 2.07
C PHE A 196 11.38 -9.72 2.49
N MET A 197 10.84 -9.91 3.68
CA MET A 197 10.53 -11.20 4.28
C MET A 197 9.02 -11.37 4.50
N SER A 198 8.59 -12.60 4.80
CA SER A 198 7.18 -12.88 5.11
C SER A 198 6.68 -12.10 6.33
N VAL A 199 7.57 -11.74 7.26
CA VAL A 199 7.23 -10.90 8.41
C VAL A 199 6.83 -9.48 8.02
N ASP A 200 7.33 -8.96 6.90
CA ASP A 200 6.99 -7.62 6.40
C ASP A 200 5.56 -7.54 5.84
N LEU A 201 4.92 -8.68 5.56
CA LEU A 201 3.49 -8.71 5.22
C LEU A 201 2.59 -8.37 6.43
N ARG A 202 3.15 -8.44 7.65
CA ARG A 202 2.52 -8.02 8.90
C ARG A 202 2.99 -6.63 9.33
N GLU A 203 3.54 -5.84 8.42
CA GLU A 203 3.93 -4.47 8.72
C GLU A 203 2.72 -3.65 9.19
N ARG A 204 2.88 -2.98 10.33
CA ARG A 204 1.84 -2.13 10.88
C ARG A 204 1.73 -0.82 10.11
N PHE A 205 0.56 -0.56 9.54
CA PHE A 205 0.25 0.69 8.81
C PHE A 205 -0.67 1.64 9.58
N ALA A 206 -1.42 1.15 10.55
CA ALA A 206 -2.35 1.95 11.33
C ALA A 206 -1.69 2.49 12.61
N PHE A 207 -1.82 3.80 12.82
CA PHE A 207 -1.26 4.52 13.97
C PHE A 207 -2.23 5.59 14.49
N PRO A 208 -2.25 5.87 15.80
CA PRO A 208 -3.07 6.94 16.38
C PRO A 208 -2.62 8.35 15.98
N MET A 209 -1.38 8.48 15.50
CA MET A 209 -0.79 9.73 15.01
C MET A 209 -0.25 9.54 13.59
N PRO A 210 -0.23 10.60 12.76
CA PRO A 210 0.32 10.51 11.42
C PRO A 210 1.80 10.10 11.46
N PHE A 211 2.15 9.11 10.65
CA PHE A 211 3.49 8.57 10.55
C PHE A 211 4.48 9.64 10.08
N SER A 212 5.65 9.67 10.72
CA SER A 212 6.78 10.51 10.34
C SER A 212 7.98 9.62 10.09
N ASP A 213 8.63 9.81 8.94
CA ASP A 213 9.82 9.07 8.58
C ASP A 213 10.98 9.44 9.52
N LYS A 214 11.66 8.42 10.05
CA LYS A 214 12.84 8.55 10.92
C LYS A 214 14.02 9.18 10.17
N CYS A 215 14.12 8.97 8.86
CA CYS A 215 15.16 9.55 8.01
C CYS A 215 14.90 11.03 7.70
N GLY A 216 13.73 11.56 8.07
CA GLY A 216 13.37 12.96 7.89
C GLY A 216 12.95 13.29 6.45
N LYS A 217 13.15 14.56 6.07
CA LYS A 217 12.74 15.09 4.76
C LYS A 217 13.82 14.84 3.71
N LEU A 218 13.38 14.57 2.48
CA LEU A 218 14.30 14.38 1.37
C LEU A 218 15.12 15.65 1.08
N PRO A 219 16.43 15.52 0.80
CA PRO A 219 17.24 16.64 0.36
C PRO A 219 16.75 17.13 -1.01
N LEU A 220 16.54 18.44 -1.14
CA LEU A 220 16.05 19.05 -2.37
C LEU A 220 17.20 19.52 -3.26
N SER A 221 17.10 19.25 -4.56
CA SER A 221 18.00 19.83 -5.56
C SER A 221 17.87 21.36 -5.62
N PRO A 222 18.85 22.10 -6.18
CA PRO A 222 18.74 23.56 -6.32
C PRO A 222 17.46 24.02 -7.04
N LYS A 223 17.05 23.30 -8.09
CA LYS A 223 15.81 23.59 -8.83
C LYS A 223 14.56 23.36 -7.99
N GLN A 224 14.52 22.26 -7.22
CA GLN A 224 13.40 21.97 -6.32
C GLN A 224 13.30 23.02 -5.22
N ARG A 225 14.43 23.39 -4.60
CA ARG A 225 14.48 24.40 -3.54
C ARG A 225 14.00 25.77 -3.99
N ALA A 226 14.29 26.18 -5.22
CA ALA A 226 13.84 27.46 -5.78
C ALA A 226 12.31 27.56 -5.91
N MET A 227 11.61 26.43 -6.09
CA MET A 227 10.15 26.37 -6.22
C MET A 227 9.46 25.71 -5.02
N PHE A 228 10.22 25.43 -3.95
CA PHE A 228 9.71 24.68 -2.81
C PHE A 228 8.85 25.58 -1.93
N ALA A 229 7.58 25.22 -1.75
CA ALA A 229 6.68 25.89 -0.82
C ALA A 229 6.71 25.22 0.56
N LYS A 230 6.23 23.97 0.64
CA LYS A 230 6.16 23.18 1.87
C LYS A 230 5.94 21.70 1.55
N TRP A 231 6.19 20.86 2.55
CA TRP A 231 5.74 19.46 2.55
C TRP A 231 4.30 19.42 3.06
N VAL A 232 3.44 18.69 2.35
CA VAL A 232 2.02 18.52 2.66
C VAL A 232 1.65 17.06 2.45
N ARG A 233 0.67 16.58 3.22
CA ARG A 233 0.07 15.26 3.02
C ARG A 233 -1.08 15.36 2.02
N PRO A 234 -1.51 14.25 1.40
CA PRO A 234 -2.63 14.27 0.45
C PRO A 234 -3.93 14.84 1.03
N ASP A 235 -4.23 14.55 2.30
CA ASP A 235 -5.39 15.04 3.04
C ASP A 235 -5.34 16.55 3.35
N ASP A 236 -4.16 17.18 3.29
CA ASP A 236 -4.03 18.65 3.39
C ASP A 236 -4.47 19.38 2.10
N ILE A 237 -4.69 18.63 1.00
CA ILE A 237 -4.93 19.18 -0.34
C ILE A 237 -6.28 18.73 -0.90
N THR A 238 -6.75 17.53 -0.54
CA THR A 238 -8.02 16.98 -1.02
C THR A 238 -8.76 16.21 0.07
N ASN A 239 -10.09 16.29 0.05
CA ASN A 239 -10.95 15.57 0.99
C ASN A 239 -11.00 14.06 0.71
N ASN A 240 -10.73 13.61 -0.52
CA ASN A 240 -10.89 12.20 -0.89
C ASN A 240 -9.62 11.68 -1.59
N PRO A 241 -8.47 11.68 -0.89
CA PRO A 241 -7.23 11.17 -1.45
C PRO A 241 -7.40 9.69 -1.79
N THR A 242 -7.04 9.35 -3.03
CA THR A 242 -7.10 7.98 -3.55
C THR A 242 -5.71 7.59 -4.01
N MET A 243 -5.19 6.44 -3.57
CA MET A 243 -3.84 6.01 -3.95
C MET A 243 -3.70 5.84 -5.45
N ILE A 244 -4.60 5.07 -6.06
CA ILE A 244 -4.62 4.83 -7.50
C ILE A 244 -6.08 4.86 -7.95
N TYR A 245 -6.48 5.95 -8.63
CA TYR A 245 -7.81 6.03 -9.24
C TYR A 245 -7.88 5.18 -10.53
N THR A 246 -6.87 5.32 -11.40
CA THR A 246 -6.72 4.49 -12.61
C THR A 246 -5.25 4.23 -12.90
N VAL A 247 -4.92 2.97 -13.22
CA VAL A 247 -3.58 2.59 -13.69
C VAL A 247 -3.44 3.03 -15.15
N SER A 248 -2.69 4.10 -15.38
CA SER A 248 -2.55 4.69 -16.71
C SER A 248 -1.25 5.46 -16.83
N SER A 249 -0.56 5.32 -17.97
CA SER A 249 0.62 6.14 -18.30
C SER A 249 0.29 7.63 -18.33
N PHE A 250 -0.94 8.00 -18.69
CA PHE A 250 -1.40 9.39 -18.74
C PHE A 250 -1.57 10.04 -17.35
N SER A 251 -1.61 9.24 -16.28
CA SER A 251 -1.72 9.74 -14.91
C SER A 251 -0.37 10.21 -14.35
N ILE A 252 0.73 9.95 -15.07
CA ILE A 252 2.09 10.24 -14.62
C ILE A 252 2.60 11.47 -15.39
N LYS A 253 2.99 12.52 -14.64
CA LYS A 253 3.54 13.75 -15.21
C LYS A 253 4.83 14.12 -14.50
N GLN A 254 5.91 14.26 -15.27
CA GLN A 254 7.17 14.81 -14.77
C GLN A 254 7.09 16.33 -14.70
N THR A 255 7.54 16.91 -13.58
CA THR A 255 7.63 18.36 -13.39
C THR A 255 9.06 18.77 -13.06
N VAL A 256 9.37 19.11 -11.81
CA VAL A 256 10.69 19.52 -11.31
C VAL A 256 11.63 18.34 -11.02
N VAL A 257 11.18 17.11 -11.26
CA VAL A 257 11.96 15.88 -11.06
C VAL A 257 12.93 15.71 -12.24
N SER A 258 14.20 15.41 -11.98
CA SER A 258 15.24 15.26 -13.02
C SER A 258 15.23 13.90 -13.73
N ASP A 259 14.69 12.87 -13.09
CA ASP A 259 14.96 11.48 -13.47
C ASP A 259 13.91 10.95 -14.45
N CYS A 260 14.06 11.34 -15.72
CA CYS A 260 13.10 10.97 -16.78
C CYS A 260 13.03 9.45 -17.02
N SER A 261 14.14 8.73 -16.83
CA SER A 261 14.19 7.27 -16.99
C SER A 261 13.31 6.55 -15.96
N PHE A 262 13.26 7.05 -14.72
CA PHE A 262 12.38 6.52 -13.68
C PHE A 262 10.90 6.78 -13.99
N VAL A 263 10.57 8.00 -14.43
CA VAL A 263 9.21 8.34 -14.81
C VAL A 263 8.75 7.52 -16.02
N ALA A 264 9.63 7.34 -17.01
CA ALA A 264 9.36 6.55 -18.20
C ALA A 264 9.12 5.07 -17.88
N SER A 265 9.95 4.46 -17.01
CA SER A 265 9.77 3.07 -16.60
C SER A 265 8.44 2.87 -15.87
N LEU A 266 8.06 3.78 -14.97
CA LEU A 266 6.77 3.75 -14.29
C LEU A 266 5.60 3.88 -15.27
N ALA A 267 5.69 4.78 -16.25
CA ALA A 267 4.66 4.95 -17.28
C ALA A 267 4.50 3.72 -18.16
N ILE A 268 5.60 3.08 -18.56
CA ILE A 268 5.59 1.83 -19.33
C ILE A 268 4.98 0.69 -18.50
N SER A 269 5.39 0.55 -17.24
CA SER A 269 4.83 -0.45 -16.33
C SER A 269 3.32 -0.27 -16.13
N ALA A 270 2.84 0.98 -16.00
CA ALA A 270 1.42 1.27 -15.89
C ALA A 270 0.64 0.92 -17.16
N ALA A 271 1.19 1.26 -18.33
CA ALA A 271 0.59 0.90 -19.62
C ALA A 271 0.56 -0.62 -19.83
N TYR A 272 1.63 -1.32 -19.45
CA TYR A 272 1.72 -2.78 -19.53
C TYR A 272 0.70 -3.45 -18.61
N GLU A 273 0.64 -3.04 -17.35
CA GLU A 273 -0.32 -3.57 -16.37
C GLU A 273 -1.75 -3.41 -16.86
N ARG A 274 -2.11 -2.23 -17.39
CA ARG A 274 -3.42 -1.97 -17.97
C ARG A 274 -3.72 -2.83 -19.21
N ARG A 275 -2.74 -2.99 -20.11
CA ARG A 275 -2.93 -3.72 -21.38
C ARG A 275 -3.06 -5.22 -21.18
N TYR A 276 -2.29 -5.79 -20.25
CA TYR A 276 -2.18 -7.23 -20.06
C TYR A 276 -2.84 -7.73 -18.77
N ASN A 277 -3.45 -6.84 -17.98
CA ASN A 277 -4.03 -7.14 -16.68
C ASN A 277 -3.04 -7.85 -15.72
N LYS A 278 -1.76 -7.45 -15.77
CA LYS A 278 -0.68 -8.00 -14.94
C LYS A 278 -0.21 -6.95 -13.94
N LYS A 279 -0.51 -7.18 -12.65
CA LYS A 279 -0.17 -6.26 -11.55
C LYS A 279 1.36 -6.14 -11.36
N LEU A 280 1.97 -5.11 -11.94
CA LEU A 280 3.41 -4.81 -11.82
C LEU A 280 3.66 -3.71 -10.79
N ILE A 281 2.82 -2.67 -10.79
CA ILE A 281 2.91 -1.51 -9.90
C ILE A 281 1.98 -1.70 -8.70
N THR A 282 0.74 -2.10 -8.94
CA THR A 282 -0.26 -2.20 -7.86
C THR A 282 0.07 -3.29 -6.85
N SER A 283 0.74 -4.37 -7.27
CA SER A 283 1.09 -5.49 -6.39
C SER A 283 2.22 -5.18 -5.41
N ILE A 284 3.01 -4.13 -5.65
CA ILE A 284 4.20 -3.82 -4.85
C ILE A 284 4.00 -2.66 -3.87
N ILE A 285 2.85 -2.00 -3.86
CA ILE A 285 2.53 -0.87 -2.97
C ILE A 285 1.62 -1.35 -1.83
N TYR A 286 1.93 -0.93 -0.61
CA TYR A 286 1.21 -1.29 0.63
C TYR A 286 0.86 -0.04 1.45
N PRO A 287 -0.23 -0.06 2.25
CA PRO A 287 -1.12 -1.20 2.51
C PRO A 287 -2.00 -1.60 1.32
N GLN A 288 -2.51 -2.83 1.36
CA GLN A 288 -3.41 -3.38 0.34
C GLN A 288 -4.72 -3.82 0.98
N ASN A 289 -5.82 -3.63 0.27
CA ASN A 289 -7.15 -4.12 0.67
C ASN A 289 -7.26 -5.65 0.53
N LYS A 290 -8.41 -6.23 0.89
CA LYS A 290 -8.70 -7.68 0.74
C LYS A 290 -8.57 -8.22 -0.69
N LYS A 291 -8.57 -7.35 -1.71
CA LYS A 291 -8.37 -7.71 -3.14
C LYS A 291 -6.91 -7.63 -3.59
N GLY A 292 -5.99 -7.29 -2.68
CA GLY A 292 -4.58 -7.06 -3.01
C GLY A 292 -4.41 -5.82 -3.91
N GLU A 293 -5.19 -4.77 -3.67
CA GLU A 293 -5.07 -3.48 -4.35
C GLU A 293 -4.60 -2.41 -3.35
N PRO A 294 -3.70 -1.50 -3.76
CA PRO A 294 -3.21 -0.44 -2.87
C PRO A 294 -4.33 0.45 -2.36
N GLU A 295 -4.35 0.69 -1.06
CA GLU A 295 -5.36 1.53 -0.42
C GLU A 295 -4.75 2.77 0.24
N TYR A 296 -5.54 3.83 0.32
CA TYR A 296 -5.13 5.05 0.99
C TYR A 296 -5.05 4.82 2.50
N ASN A 297 -3.89 5.17 3.07
CA ASN A 297 -3.66 5.14 4.50
C ASN A 297 -3.75 6.56 5.08
N PRO A 298 -4.77 6.89 5.90
CA PRO A 298 -4.89 8.19 6.55
C PRO A 298 -3.80 8.44 7.62
N CYS A 299 -3.09 7.39 8.05
CA CYS A 299 -1.92 7.54 8.92
C CYS A 299 -0.67 7.97 8.12
N GLY A 300 -0.70 7.91 6.79
CA GLY A 300 0.36 8.39 5.92
C GLY A 300 1.63 7.53 5.89
N LYS A 301 1.56 6.27 6.33
CA LYS A 301 2.64 5.30 6.18
C LYS A 301 2.37 4.40 4.97
N TYR A 302 3.38 4.25 4.13
CA TYR A 302 3.34 3.36 2.97
C TYR A 302 4.63 2.55 2.93
N MET A 303 4.57 1.43 2.21
CA MET A 303 5.72 0.57 1.95
C MET A 303 5.68 0.14 0.48
N VAL A 304 6.84 0.07 -0.15
CA VAL A 304 6.99 -0.46 -1.51
C VAL A 304 7.99 -1.60 -1.53
N LYS A 305 7.63 -2.69 -2.19
CA LYS A 305 8.53 -3.84 -2.44
C LYS A 305 9.28 -3.63 -3.74
N LEU A 306 10.54 -3.20 -3.67
CA LEU A 306 11.39 -2.95 -4.84
C LEU A 306 12.47 -4.00 -4.99
N HIS A 307 12.77 -4.40 -6.24
CA HIS A 307 13.89 -5.29 -6.51
C HIS A 307 15.19 -4.48 -6.65
N ILE A 308 16.04 -4.50 -5.63
CA ILE A 308 17.23 -3.66 -5.53
C ILE A 308 18.42 -4.55 -5.11
N ASN A 309 19.53 -4.43 -5.85
CA ASN A 309 20.76 -5.20 -5.61
C ASN A 309 20.50 -6.73 -5.60
N GLY A 310 19.69 -7.21 -6.55
CA GLY A 310 19.45 -8.64 -6.79
C GLY A 310 18.41 -9.31 -5.89
N VAL A 311 17.79 -8.57 -4.96
CA VAL A 311 16.75 -9.11 -4.06
C VAL A 311 15.57 -8.16 -3.91
N PRO A 312 14.36 -8.67 -3.61
CA PRO A 312 13.26 -7.82 -3.16
C PRO A 312 13.62 -7.20 -1.80
N ARG A 313 13.49 -5.89 -1.70
CA ARG A 313 13.74 -5.11 -0.49
C ARG A 313 12.52 -4.28 -0.13
N LYS A 314 12.37 -4.08 1.18
CA LYS A 314 11.38 -3.19 1.77
C LYS A 314 11.88 -1.74 1.70
N VAL A 315 11.06 -0.87 1.14
CA VAL A 315 11.28 0.58 1.04
C VAL A 315 10.12 1.31 1.69
#